data_AF-A0A2N7D581-F1
#
_entry.id   AF-A0A2N7D581-F1
#
_cell.length_a   1.000
_cell.length_b   1.000
_cell.length_c   1.000
_cell.angle_alpha   90.00
_cell.angle_beta   90.00
_cell.angle_gamma   90.00
#
_symmetry.space_group_name_H-M   'P 1'
#
loop_
_entity.id
_entity.type
_entity.pdbx_description
1 polymer ?
#
loop_
_entity_poly.entity_id
_entity_poly.type
_entity_poly.pdbx_seq_one_letter_code
_entity_poly.pdbx_strand_id
1 'polypeptide(L)'
;MHSTKLTALAGIIAFTLTGCGGESGSDSPTSTTPFTLSVTDAPVDDAKEVVITFGKVALLPQDGGSPLIYDVYLTDDEGNPVDESGELLPDGADTIPLSVNLLDYQGSASLPLIQDQVVLTGRYKLCVFANDGDHPTHRSYVVVDEDETPENHPGLSVKGDGACPQGVGKEDKAGVLYFNNTFNVNADNNDFAVEFDLRRGLKDASSAPDYTIQRTSVSLINTVTTGNIEGTIDTATFSTCHPQEDLTSVQSVYLYNSNVAQENMAPIGGSDESKPLTSASVNWNESLAAYTFSFGFMEPGSYNLGYTCTAQFDGGEENHDPVAAGFSIYDSQSDVTVAVGKDTKVLF
;
A
#
# COMPACT_ATOMS: atom_id res chain seq x y z
N MET A 1 23.42 -2.89 -36.17
CA MET A 1 24.30 -1.70 -36.04
C MET A 1 24.68 -1.56 -34.58
N HIS A 2 25.91 -1.13 -34.35
CA HIS A 2 26.72 -1.12 -33.12
C HIS A 2 26.00 -1.07 -31.77
N SER A 3 26.46 -1.96 -30.87
CA SER A 3 26.32 -1.85 -29.41
C SER A 3 27.26 -0.76 -28.90
N THR A 4 26.78 0.13 -28.04
CA THR A 4 27.62 1.02 -27.23
C THR A 4 27.36 0.75 -25.76
N LYS A 5 28.31 0.03 -25.14
CA LYS A 5 28.47 -0.05 -23.70
C LYS A 5 28.97 1.30 -23.21
N LEU A 6 28.22 2.00 -22.37
CA LEU A 6 28.72 3.17 -21.65
C LEU A 6 29.36 2.71 -20.34
N THR A 7 30.64 2.99 -20.21
CA THR A 7 31.46 2.67 -19.04
C THR A 7 31.46 3.92 -18.16
N ALA A 8 30.79 3.89 -17.00
CA ALA A 8 30.85 4.99 -16.04
C ALA A 8 32.12 4.83 -15.17
N LEU A 9 33.06 5.77 -15.31
CA LEU A 9 34.15 5.95 -14.35
C LEU A 9 33.59 6.64 -13.11
N ALA A 10 33.48 5.93 -11.99
CA ALA A 10 33.27 6.53 -10.68
C ALA A 10 34.61 7.05 -10.12
N GLY A 11 34.76 8.36 -10.02
CA GLY A 11 35.87 9.01 -9.31
C GLY A 11 35.64 8.93 -7.81
N ILE A 12 36.55 8.25 -7.09
CA ILE A 12 36.57 8.19 -5.63
C ILE A 12 37.10 9.52 -5.09
N ILE A 13 36.22 10.32 -4.48
CA ILE A 13 36.62 11.45 -3.63
C ILE A 13 36.70 10.92 -2.20
N ALA A 14 37.91 10.73 -1.70
CA ALA A 14 38.17 10.37 -0.31
C ALA A 14 38.13 11.64 0.56
N PHE A 15 37.05 11.85 1.31
CA PHE A 15 37.04 12.82 2.41
C PHE A 15 37.64 12.18 3.66
N THR A 16 38.84 12.61 4.03
CA THR A 16 39.44 12.31 5.34
C THR A 16 38.80 13.22 6.40
N LEU A 17 37.90 12.67 7.20
CA LEU A 17 37.42 13.34 8.42
C LEU A 17 38.45 13.13 9.54
N THR A 18 39.19 14.20 9.87
CA THR A 18 40.06 14.27 11.04
C THR A 18 39.26 14.59 12.30
N GLY A 19 39.46 13.79 13.34
CA GLY A 19 38.82 13.92 14.65
C GLY A 19 39.39 15.02 15.54
N CYS A 20 38.52 15.53 16.41
CA CYS A 20 38.76 16.37 17.59
C CYS A 20 37.43 16.33 18.38
N GLY A 21 37.26 16.07 19.67
CA GLY A 21 38.14 15.81 20.81
C GLY A 21 37.27 15.97 22.07
N GLY A 22 37.01 14.86 22.78
CA GLY A 22 36.69 14.77 24.22
C GLY A 22 35.39 15.39 24.78
N GLU A 23 34.48 14.54 25.28
CA GLU A 23 33.92 14.60 26.64
C GLU A 23 33.23 13.27 26.99
N SER A 24 33.42 12.84 28.23
CA SER A 24 33.04 11.52 28.74
C SER A 24 31.53 11.39 28.97
N GLY A 25 30.87 10.70 28.04
CA GLY A 25 29.59 10.03 28.22
C GLY A 25 29.68 8.67 27.53
N SER A 26 29.14 7.61 28.13
CA SER A 26 29.01 6.32 27.47
C SER A 26 27.93 6.42 26.39
N ASP A 27 28.25 7.09 25.29
CA ASP A 27 27.40 7.18 24.12
C ASP A 27 27.83 6.06 23.18
N SER A 28 27.03 5.00 23.13
CA SER A 28 27.12 4.04 22.04
C SER A 28 26.97 4.83 20.74
N PRO A 29 27.83 4.63 19.72
CA PRO A 29 27.69 5.37 18.46
C PRO A 29 26.30 5.09 17.89
N THR A 30 25.47 6.13 17.78
CA THR A 30 24.18 6.04 17.11
C THR A 30 24.46 6.06 15.60
N SER A 31 24.33 4.91 14.96
CA SER A 31 24.42 4.80 13.51
C SER A 31 23.20 5.43 12.85
N THR A 32 23.38 6.06 11.70
CA THR A 32 22.29 6.48 10.82
C THR A 32 22.17 5.57 9.61
N THR A 33 21.00 5.56 9.00
CA THR A 33 20.66 4.76 7.80
C THR A 33 19.63 5.52 6.97
N PRO A 34 19.58 5.32 5.64
CA PRO A 34 18.41 5.72 4.85
C PRO A 34 17.18 4.93 5.30
N PHE A 35 16.03 5.61 5.25
CA PHE A 35 14.69 5.07 5.48
C PHE A 35 13.77 5.56 4.38
N THR A 36 13.02 4.64 3.79
CA THR A 36 12.02 4.91 2.75
C THR A 36 10.68 4.35 3.20
N LEU A 37 9.63 5.17 3.11
CA LEU A 37 8.26 4.74 3.32
C LEU A 37 7.48 4.97 2.03
N SER A 38 6.93 3.90 1.50
CA SER A 38 6.09 3.90 0.31
C SER A 38 4.62 3.65 0.65
N VAL A 39 3.76 3.77 -0.34
CA VAL A 39 2.36 3.34 -0.32
C VAL A 39 2.10 2.34 -1.44
N THR A 40 1.21 1.39 -1.20
CA THR A 40 0.79 0.33 -2.11
C THR A 40 -0.63 -0.12 -1.76
N ASP A 41 -1.26 -0.92 -2.63
CA ASP A 41 -2.66 -1.31 -2.50
C ASP A 41 -3.00 -2.75 -2.93
N ALA A 42 -4.09 -3.28 -2.35
CA ALA A 42 -4.87 -4.39 -2.86
C ALA A 42 -6.21 -3.89 -3.48
N PRO A 43 -6.45 -4.19 -4.78
CA PRO A 43 -7.46 -3.52 -5.61
C PRO A 43 -8.91 -3.67 -5.16
N VAL A 44 -9.75 -2.73 -5.61
CA VAL A 44 -11.22 -2.79 -5.56
C VAL A 44 -11.80 -2.63 -6.96
N ASP A 45 -12.97 -3.24 -7.24
CA ASP A 45 -13.53 -3.26 -8.61
C ASP A 45 -14.53 -2.13 -8.91
N ASP A 46 -15.18 -1.60 -7.87
CA ASP A 46 -16.27 -0.63 -8.01
C ASP A 46 -15.79 0.83 -8.13
N ALA A 47 -14.48 1.06 -8.09
CA ALA A 47 -13.85 2.37 -8.25
C ALA A 47 -12.94 2.41 -9.47
N LYS A 48 -12.92 3.55 -10.16
CA LYS A 48 -11.99 3.87 -11.26
C LYS A 48 -10.67 4.44 -10.75
N GLU A 49 -10.75 5.26 -9.72
CA GLU A 49 -9.60 5.81 -9.01
C GLU A 49 -9.91 5.90 -7.52
N VAL A 50 -8.90 5.68 -6.68
CA VAL A 50 -8.99 5.91 -5.24
C VAL A 50 -7.79 6.77 -4.85
N VAL A 51 -8.04 8.08 -4.73
CA VAL A 51 -6.98 9.08 -4.59
C VAL A 51 -6.87 9.52 -3.14
N ILE A 52 -5.69 9.28 -2.55
CA ILE A 52 -5.34 9.76 -1.21
C ILE A 52 -4.32 10.89 -1.34
N THR A 53 -4.63 12.02 -0.72
CA THR A 53 -3.66 13.11 -0.52
C THR A 53 -2.94 12.93 0.81
N PHE A 54 -1.61 12.76 0.79
CA PHE A 54 -0.79 12.63 1.98
C PHE A 54 -0.22 13.99 2.41
N GLY A 55 -0.35 14.32 3.69
CA GLY A 55 0.17 15.57 4.25
C GLY A 55 1.57 15.41 4.83
N LYS A 56 1.74 14.46 5.76
CA LYS A 56 3.03 14.22 6.42
C LYS A 56 3.17 12.83 7.01
N VAL A 57 4.41 12.48 7.31
CA VAL A 57 4.84 11.24 7.95
C VAL A 57 5.59 11.59 9.23
N ALA A 58 5.27 10.92 10.33
CA ALA A 58 5.97 11.10 11.60
C ALA A 58 6.53 9.78 12.12
N LEU A 59 7.86 9.68 12.17
CA LEU A 59 8.57 8.60 12.85
C LEU A 59 8.70 8.95 14.34
N LEU A 60 8.29 8.01 15.19
CA LEU A 60 8.22 8.16 16.63
C LEU A 60 9.29 7.28 17.31
N PRO A 61 10.46 7.82 17.68
CA PRO A 61 11.49 7.07 18.39
C PRO A 61 10.93 6.46 19.68
N GLN A 62 11.24 5.19 19.95
CA GLN A 62 10.85 4.50 21.19
C GLN A 62 11.98 4.44 22.22
N ASP A 63 13.21 4.72 21.81
CA ASP A 63 14.40 4.69 22.65
C ASP A 63 14.79 6.10 23.19
N GLY A 64 13.87 7.06 23.09
CA GLY A 64 14.08 8.47 23.44
C GLY A 64 14.35 9.34 22.21
N GLY A 65 14.14 10.65 22.37
CA GLY A 65 14.23 11.63 21.28
C GLY A 65 12.89 12.27 20.95
N SER A 66 12.93 13.30 20.09
CA SER A 66 11.74 13.95 19.55
C SER A 66 11.27 13.23 18.28
N PRO A 67 9.96 13.24 17.96
CA PRO A 67 9.45 12.77 16.67
C PRO A 67 10.18 13.41 15.49
N LEU A 68 10.46 12.62 14.46
CA LEU A 68 10.95 13.09 13.16
C LEU A 68 9.73 13.25 12.26
N ILE A 69 9.50 14.46 11.76
CA ILE A 69 8.34 14.81 10.93
C ILE A 69 8.84 15.17 9.54
N TYR A 70 8.27 14.55 8.53
CA TYR A 70 8.56 14.77 7.12
C TYR A 70 7.27 15.15 6.42
N ASP A 71 7.25 16.32 5.81
CA ASP A 71 6.13 16.72 4.95
C ASP A 71 6.17 15.88 3.66
N VAL A 72 4.99 15.51 3.17
CA VAL A 72 4.83 14.70 1.96
C VAL A 72 4.26 15.61 0.87
N TYR A 73 5.06 15.87 -0.14
CA TYR A 73 4.72 16.79 -1.23
C TYR A 73 5.19 16.25 -2.57
N LEU A 74 4.60 16.78 -3.64
CA LEU A 74 4.94 16.46 -5.01
C LEU A 74 6.38 16.90 -5.33
N THR A 75 7.19 15.97 -5.82
CA THR A 75 8.61 16.19 -6.15
C THR A 75 8.96 15.58 -7.50
N ASP A 76 10.07 16.04 -8.08
CA ASP A 76 10.74 15.36 -9.18
C ASP A 76 11.55 14.13 -8.70
N ASP A 77 12.17 13.40 -9.62
CA ASP A 77 13.01 12.23 -9.33
C ASP A 77 14.24 12.54 -8.45
N GLU A 78 14.58 13.81 -8.31
CA GLU A 78 15.71 14.30 -7.51
C GLU A 78 15.26 14.78 -6.11
N GLY A 79 13.96 14.73 -5.82
CA GLY A 79 13.36 15.12 -4.54
C GLY A 79 13.10 16.63 -4.41
N ASN A 80 13.18 17.39 -5.50
CA ASN A 80 12.91 18.82 -5.50
C ASN A 80 11.40 19.07 -5.64
N PRO A 81 10.80 20.02 -4.89
CA PRO A 81 9.38 20.34 -5.01
C PRO A 81 9.01 20.84 -6.41
N VAL A 82 7.92 20.31 -6.98
CA VAL A 82 7.39 20.71 -8.30
C VAL A 82 5.92 21.05 -8.24
N ASP A 83 5.45 21.77 -9.26
CA ASP A 83 4.02 21.99 -9.49
C ASP A 83 3.35 20.80 -10.23
N GLU A 84 2.04 20.90 -10.46
CA GLU A 84 1.24 19.85 -11.13
C GLU A 84 1.69 19.59 -12.59
N SER A 85 2.45 20.51 -13.19
CA SER A 85 3.01 20.34 -14.54
C SER A 85 4.41 19.71 -14.52
N GLY A 86 4.99 19.50 -13.34
CA GLY A 86 6.35 18.99 -13.14
C GLY A 86 7.43 20.07 -13.22
N GLU A 87 7.08 21.36 -13.18
CA GLU A 87 8.05 22.45 -13.11
C GLU A 87 8.49 22.70 -11.67
N LEU A 88 9.78 22.97 -11.46
CA LEU A 88 10.35 23.28 -10.15
C LEU A 88 9.66 24.47 -9.49
N LEU A 89 9.23 24.30 -8.24
CA LEU A 89 8.69 25.39 -7.45
C LEU A 89 9.80 26.38 -7.07
N PRO A 90 9.53 27.70 -7.11
CA PRO A 90 10.48 28.69 -6.60
C PRO A 90 10.78 28.51 -5.11
N ASP A 91 11.98 28.87 -4.69
CA ASP A 91 12.36 28.88 -3.27
C ASP A 91 11.34 29.64 -2.41
N GLY A 92 10.76 28.95 -1.42
CA GLY A 92 9.78 29.50 -0.49
C GLY A 92 8.34 29.59 -1.00
N ALA A 93 8.04 29.03 -2.18
CA ALA A 93 6.67 28.79 -2.60
C ALA A 93 6.00 27.71 -1.74
N ASP A 94 4.67 27.75 -1.65
CA ASP A 94 3.90 26.71 -0.96
C ASP A 94 4.01 25.39 -1.73
N THR A 95 4.39 24.32 -1.03
CA THR A 95 4.49 22.97 -1.59
C THR A 95 3.13 22.35 -1.80
N ILE A 96 2.98 21.54 -2.85
CA ILE A 96 1.74 20.81 -3.14
C ILE A 96 1.81 19.43 -2.48
N PRO A 97 0.87 19.04 -1.61
CA PRO A 97 0.82 17.69 -1.03
C PRO A 97 0.76 16.60 -2.11
N LEU A 98 1.33 15.43 -1.83
CA LEU A 98 1.33 14.32 -2.79
C LEU A 98 -0.05 13.63 -2.82
N SER A 99 -0.71 13.66 -3.96
CA SER A 99 -1.93 12.87 -4.23
C SER A 99 -1.58 11.60 -5.00
N VAL A 100 -2.05 10.46 -4.51
CA VAL A 100 -1.73 9.14 -5.06
C VAL A 100 -3.01 8.39 -5.37
N ASN A 101 -3.20 8.02 -6.64
CA ASN A 101 -4.18 7.00 -7.00
C ASN A 101 -3.65 5.62 -6.58
N LEU A 102 -4.25 5.03 -5.56
CA LEU A 102 -3.81 3.76 -4.99
C LEU A 102 -3.90 2.59 -5.99
N LEU A 103 -4.87 2.65 -6.91
CA LEU A 103 -5.09 1.58 -7.90
C LEU A 103 -3.91 1.43 -8.89
N ASP A 104 -3.02 2.42 -9.00
CA ASP A 104 -1.83 2.35 -9.83
C ASP A 104 -0.70 1.51 -9.19
N TYR A 105 -0.79 1.22 -7.89
CA TYR A 105 0.30 0.63 -7.10
C TYR A 105 -0.10 -0.71 -6.48
N GLN A 106 -0.57 -1.64 -7.31
CA GLN A 106 -1.00 -2.98 -6.88
C GLN A 106 0.13 -4.02 -6.90
N GLY A 107 -0.04 -5.08 -6.13
CA GLY A 107 0.91 -6.18 -6.09
C GLY A 107 2.24 -5.72 -5.50
N SER A 108 3.36 -5.88 -6.22
CA SER A 108 4.67 -5.44 -5.75
C SER A 108 5.02 -4.00 -6.15
N ALA A 109 4.10 -3.27 -6.79
CA ALA A 109 4.30 -1.86 -7.14
C ALA A 109 4.06 -0.97 -5.91
N SER A 110 4.86 0.08 -5.75
CA SER A 110 4.69 1.05 -4.66
C SER A 110 5.25 2.41 -5.04
N LEU A 111 4.75 3.46 -4.39
CA LEU A 111 5.22 4.84 -4.55
C LEU A 111 5.82 5.37 -3.25
N PRO A 112 7.06 5.89 -3.22
CA PRO A 112 7.63 6.53 -2.04
C PRO A 112 6.81 7.76 -1.62
N LEU A 113 6.38 7.79 -0.35
CA LEU A 113 5.86 8.99 0.31
C LEU A 113 7.01 9.85 0.85
N ILE A 114 8.02 9.20 1.39
CA ILE A 114 9.32 9.79 1.73
C ILE A 114 10.42 8.82 1.33
N GLN A 115 11.51 9.36 0.79
CA GLN A 115 12.60 8.57 0.23
C GLN A 115 13.93 8.93 0.87
N ASP A 116 14.73 7.90 1.17
CA ASP A 116 16.14 8.00 1.60
C ASP A 116 16.40 8.97 2.77
N GLN A 117 15.42 9.11 3.67
CA GLN A 117 15.53 9.99 4.83
C GLN A 117 16.56 9.43 5.80
N VAL A 118 17.55 10.24 6.15
CA VAL A 118 18.61 9.84 7.07
C VAL A 118 18.08 9.84 8.49
N VAL A 119 17.90 8.67 9.07
CA VAL A 119 17.36 8.46 10.42
C VAL A 119 18.34 7.66 11.28
N LEU A 120 18.21 7.75 12.60
CA LEU A 120 19.00 6.90 13.51
C LEU A 120 18.47 5.46 13.48
N THR A 121 19.37 4.50 13.63
CA THR A 121 18.98 3.11 13.87
C THR A 121 18.34 3.00 15.26
N GLY A 122 17.26 2.24 15.37
CA GLY A 122 16.53 2.09 16.63
C GLY A 122 15.10 1.61 16.43
N ARG A 123 14.31 1.68 17.51
CA ARG A 123 12.91 1.29 17.49
C ARG A 123 12.00 2.46 17.24
N TYR A 124 11.06 2.30 16.33
CA TYR A 124 10.13 3.34 15.93
C TYR A 124 8.67 2.87 15.94
N LYS A 125 7.76 3.82 16.11
CA LYS A 125 6.38 3.72 15.66
C LYS A 125 6.16 4.77 14.57
N LEU A 126 5.04 4.68 13.86
CA LEU A 126 4.77 5.53 12.71
C LEU A 126 3.38 6.17 12.82
N CYS A 127 3.28 7.42 12.38
CA CYS A 127 2.01 8.04 12.00
C CYS A 127 2.08 8.49 10.54
N VAL A 128 0.99 8.29 9.80
CA VAL A 128 0.79 8.83 8.46
C VAL A 128 -0.47 9.68 8.46
N PHE A 129 -0.37 10.88 7.92
CA PHE A 129 -1.45 11.85 7.84
C PHE A 129 -1.96 11.92 6.41
N ALA A 130 -3.26 11.72 6.24
CA ALA A 130 -3.94 11.78 4.96
C ALA A 130 -5.10 12.78 5.05
N ASN A 131 -5.18 13.71 4.10
CA ASN A 131 -6.26 14.68 4.08
C ASN A 131 -7.59 13.98 3.82
N ASP A 132 -8.64 14.37 4.54
CA ASP A 132 -9.98 13.83 4.33
C ASP A 132 -10.69 14.52 3.14
N GLY A 133 -11.80 13.93 2.69
CA GLY A 133 -12.56 14.40 1.55
C GLY A 133 -13.22 15.77 1.71
N ASP A 134 -13.23 16.32 2.93
CA ASP A 134 -13.71 17.67 3.24
C ASP A 134 -12.58 18.69 3.47
N HIS A 135 -11.32 18.29 3.25
CA HIS A 135 -10.16 19.17 3.29
C HIS A 135 -10.30 20.30 2.24
N PRO A 136 -10.00 21.57 2.59
CA PRO A 136 -10.42 22.73 1.78
C PRO A 136 -9.68 22.92 0.45
N THR A 137 -8.45 22.38 0.31
CA THR A 137 -7.61 22.61 -0.89
C THR A 137 -7.21 21.30 -1.56
N HIS A 138 -6.62 20.38 -0.79
CA HIS A 138 -6.16 19.09 -1.31
C HIS A 138 -6.93 17.94 -0.64
N ARG A 139 -8.12 17.64 -1.15
CA ARG A 139 -9.00 16.59 -0.62
C ARG A 139 -8.66 15.22 -1.20
N SER A 140 -8.90 14.16 -0.43
CA SER A 140 -8.92 12.78 -0.95
C SER A 140 -10.30 12.45 -1.54
N TYR A 141 -10.35 11.61 -2.57
CA TYR A 141 -11.60 11.32 -3.29
C TYR A 141 -11.58 9.95 -3.97
N VAL A 142 -12.75 9.50 -4.41
CA VAL A 142 -12.95 8.31 -5.24
C VAL A 142 -13.58 8.74 -6.55
N VAL A 143 -13.13 8.15 -7.66
CA VAL A 143 -13.77 8.29 -8.97
C VAL A 143 -14.55 7.02 -9.26
N VAL A 144 -15.86 7.14 -9.43
CA VAL A 144 -16.75 6.03 -9.80
C VAL A 144 -17.23 6.16 -11.24
N ASP A 145 -17.44 7.40 -11.67
CA ASP A 145 -17.81 7.77 -13.03
C ASP A 145 -16.74 8.71 -13.61
N GLU A 146 -16.12 8.32 -14.72
CA GLU A 146 -15.07 9.10 -15.40
C GLU A 146 -15.61 10.38 -16.04
N ASP A 147 -16.93 10.45 -16.30
CA ASP A 147 -17.58 11.63 -16.86
C ASP A 147 -17.85 12.72 -15.80
N GLU A 148 -17.65 12.42 -14.50
CA GLU A 148 -17.79 13.40 -13.43
C GLU A 148 -16.61 14.39 -13.38
N THR A 149 -16.94 15.67 -13.21
CA THR A 149 -15.93 16.71 -13.00
C THR A 149 -15.22 16.54 -11.64
N PRO A 150 -13.93 16.88 -11.52
CA PRO A 150 -13.16 16.70 -10.27
C PRO A 150 -13.79 17.26 -9.00
N GLU A 151 -14.55 18.36 -9.10
CA GLU A 151 -15.26 18.99 -7.99
C GLU A 151 -16.41 18.14 -7.43
N ASN A 152 -16.97 17.24 -8.27
CA ASN A 152 -18.10 16.39 -7.94
C ASN A 152 -17.69 14.99 -7.49
N HIS A 153 -16.41 14.63 -7.62
CA HIS A 153 -15.94 13.32 -7.15
C HIS A 153 -16.29 13.11 -5.67
N PRO A 154 -16.86 11.95 -5.30
CA PRO A 154 -17.10 11.53 -3.92
C PRO A 154 -15.88 11.74 -3.01
N GLY A 155 -16.05 12.42 -1.88
CA GLY A 155 -14.97 12.63 -0.92
C GLY A 155 -14.59 11.36 -0.17
N LEU A 156 -13.30 11.17 0.11
CA LEU A 156 -12.76 9.99 0.81
C LEU A 156 -12.17 10.38 2.16
N SER A 157 -12.60 9.75 3.25
CA SER A 157 -11.98 9.95 4.58
C SER A 157 -11.22 8.72 5.06
N VAL A 158 -10.01 8.92 5.59
CA VAL A 158 -9.21 7.84 6.16
C VAL A 158 -9.52 7.72 7.64
N LYS A 159 -10.20 6.64 8.06
CA LYS A 159 -10.49 6.41 9.47
C LYS A 159 -9.20 6.07 10.20
N GLY A 160 -8.66 7.06 10.90
CA GLY A 160 -7.47 6.93 11.73
C GLY A 160 -7.77 6.67 13.20
N ASP A 161 -6.71 6.66 14.01
CA ASP A 161 -6.73 6.50 15.47
C ASP A 161 -6.95 7.84 16.21
N GLY A 162 -7.25 8.89 15.44
CA GLY A 162 -7.63 10.20 15.93
C GLY A 162 -6.47 11.13 16.25
N ALA A 163 -5.37 10.70 16.87
CA ALA A 163 -4.18 11.53 17.13
C ALA A 163 -2.87 10.75 17.07
N CYS A 164 -1.83 11.40 16.56
CA CYS A 164 -0.47 10.90 16.65
C CYS A 164 0.15 11.21 18.03
N PRO A 165 0.77 10.23 18.71
CA PRO A 165 1.41 10.42 20.02
C PRO A 165 2.66 11.33 20.01
N GLN A 166 3.36 11.39 21.15
CA GLN A 166 4.63 12.10 21.33
C GLN A 166 4.60 13.60 20.99
N GLY A 167 3.42 14.23 21.11
CA GLY A 167 3.25 15.66 20.88
C GLY A 167 3.04 16.04 19.41
N VAL A 168 2.99 15.07 18.48
CA VAL A 168 2.70 15.33 17.05
C VAL A 168 1.24 15.76 16.86
N GLY A 169 0.30 15.11 17.56
CA GLY A 169 -1.08 15.56 17.65
C GLY A 169 -1.93 15.20 16.43
N LYS A 170 -2.86 16.09 16.07
CA LYS A 170 -3.84 15.94 14.99
C LYS A 170 -3.66 17.05 13.96
N GLU A 171 -4.22 16.84 12.78
CA GLU A 171 -4.44 17.90 11.80
C GLU A 171 -5.94 18.05 11.55
N ASP A 172 -6.34 19.27 11.20
CA ASP A 172 -7.74 19.54 10.87
C ASP A 172 -8.07 18.87 9.54
N LYS A 173 -9.22 18.18 9.48
CA LYS A 173 -9.70 17.49 8.26
C LYS A 173 -8.67 16.53 7.65
N ALA A 174 -8.00 15.79 8.51
CA ALA A 174 -7.07 14.74 8.13
C ALA A 174 -7.22 13.49 9.02
N GLY A 175 -7.25 12.34 8.37
CA GLY A 175 -7.09 11.04 9.01
C GLY A 175 -5.66 10.83 9.51
N VAL A 176 -5.52 10.26 10.71
CA VAL A 176 -4.22 9.92 11.30
C VAL A 176 -4.10 8.42 11.49
N LEU A 177 -3.34 7.76 10.61
CA LEU A 177 -3.03 6.34 10.71
C LEU A 177 -1.88 6.15 11.70
N TYR A 178 -2.15 5.66 12.92
CA TYR A 178 -1.12 5.38 13.91
C TYR A 178 -0.80 3.88 13.94
N PHE A 179 0.43 3.52 13.59
CA PHE A 179 0.92 2.16 13.64
C PHE A 179 1.49 1.89 15.04
N ASN A 180 0.65 1.32 15.91
CA ASN A 180 0.97 1.13 17.32
C ASN A 180 2.03 0.04 17.57
N ASN A 181 2.24 -0.86 16.60
CA ASN A 181 3.31 -1.85 16.66
C ASN A 181 4.65 -1.20 16.38
N THR A 182 5.64 -1.53 17.21
CA THR A 182 7.01 -1.05 17.04
C THR A 182 7.71 -1.83 15.94
N PHE A 183 8.40 -1.13 15.04
CA PHE A 183 9.31 -1.70 14.07
C PHE A 183 10.75 -1.26 14.33
N ASN A 184 11.72 -2.01 13.80
CA ASN A 184 13.13 -1.70 13.92
C ASN A 184 13.62 -1.04 12.63
N VAL A 185 14.38 0.05 12.79
CA VAL A 185 15.23 0.62 11.77
C VAL A 185 16.66 0.15 12.05
N ASN A 186 17.21 -0.67 11.17
CA ASN A 186 18.51 -1.32 11.31
C ASN A 186 19.56 -0.63 10.45
N ALA A 187 20.82 -1.06 10.51
CA ALA A 187 21.87 -0.49 9.66
C ALA A 187 21.69 -0.82 8.16
N ASP A 188 20.93 -1.87 7.85
CA ASP A 188 20.73 -2.38 6.50
C ASP A 188 19.26 -2.27 6.09
N ASN A 189 19.05 -1.81 4.84
CA ASN A 189 17.79 -1.68 4.08
C ASN A 189 16.49 -1.53 4.89
N ASN A 190 16.00 -0.30 5.05
CA ASN A 190 14.80 0.03 5.84
C ASN A 190 13.69 0.56 4.95
N ASP A 191 13.25 -0.30 4.04
CA ASP A 191 12.15 0.00 3.12
C ASP A 191 10.85 -0.55 3.71
N PHE A 192 9.87 0.33 3.85
CA PHE A 192 8.55 0.01 4.35
C PHE A 192 7.49 0.48 3.37
N ALA A 193 6.35 -0.20 3.35
CA ALA A 193 5.18 0.22 2.61
C ALA A 193 3.96 0.29 3.52
N VAL A 194 3.17 1.34 3.38
CA VAL A 194 1.80 1.39 3.90
C VAL A 194 0.91 0.71 2.87
N GLU A 195 0.44 -0.47 3.23
CA GLU A 195 -0.48 -1.25 2.41
C GLU A 195 -1.91 -0.86 2.77
N PHE A 196 -2.65 -0.39 1.78
CA PHE A 196 -4.09 -0.24 1.84
C PHE A 196 -4.71 -1.51 1.24
N ASP A 197 -5.66 -2.14 1.92
CA ASP A 197 -6.45 -3.23 1.37
C ASP A 197 -7.81 -2.65 1.01
N LEU A 198 -7.94 -2.07 -0.18
CA LEU A 198 -9.15 -1.33 -0.56
C LEU A 198 -10.36 -2.24 -0.70
N ARG A 199 -10.22 -3.48 -1.20
CA ARG A 199 -11.36 -4.41 -1.28
C ARG A 199 -12.02 -4.64 0.08
N ARG A 200 -11.21 -4.82 1.12
CA ARG A 200 -11.72 -4.97 2.48
C ARG A 200 -12.08 -3.63 3.13
N GLY A 201 -11.30 -2.60 2.83
CA GLY A 201 -11.20 -1.35 3.57
C GLY A 201 -12.08 -0.22 3.11
N LEU A 202 -12.33 -0.11 1.81
CA LEU A 202 -13.13 0.95 1.22
C LEU A 202 -14.61 0.66 1.48
N LYS A 203 -15.32 1.60 2.09
CA LYS A 203 -16.74 1.51 2.40
C LYS A 203 -17.46 2.78 1.97
N ASP A 204 -18.60 2.62 1.33
CA ASP A 204 -19.56 3.70 1.13
C ASP A 204 -19.95 4.28 2.49
N ALA A 205 -19.85 5.60 2.64
CA ALA A 205 -20.36 6.25 3.83
C ALA A 205 -21.87 6.49 3.66
N SER A 206 -22.69 6.14 4.67
CA SER A 206 -24.13 6.42 4.66
C SER A 206 -24.50 7.92 4.66
N SER A 207 -23.50 8.80 4.73
CA SER A 207 -23.60 10.25 4.62
C SER A 207 -22.24 10.81 4.20
N ALA A 208 -22.21 11.89 3.41
CA ALA A 208 -21.01 12.62 3.02
C ALA A 208 -19.99 12.79 4.19
N PRO A 209 -18.66 12.73 3.92
CA PRO A 209 -17.99 12.45 2.65
C PRO A 209 -18.12 10.97 2.26
N ASP A 210 -18.43 10.76 0.99
CA ASP A 210 -19.15 9.58 0.48
C ASP A 210 -18.35 8.26 0.46
N TYR A 211 -17.07 8.26 0.84
CA TYR A 211 -16.29 7.03 1.08
C TYR A 211 -15.42 7.10 2.34
N THR A 212 -15.15 5.93 2.92
CA THR A 212 -14.20 5.77 4.02
C THR A 212 -13.25 4.61 3.83
N ILE A 213 -12.00 4.78 4.23
CA ILE A 213 -11.04 3.67 4.43
C ILE A 213 -11.02 3.30 5.90
N GLN A 214 -11.27 2.02 6.21
CA GLN A 214 -11.23 1.53 7.58
C GLN A 214 -9.78 1.39 8.08
N ARG A 215 -9.53 1.74 9.36
CA ARG A 215 -8.20 1.56 9.97
C ARG A 215 -7.69 0.12 9.88
N THR A 216 -8.60 -0.85 9.98
CA THR A 216 -8.32 -2.29 10.03
C THR A 216 -7.82 -2.86 8.70
N SER A 217 -7.99 -2.13 7.60
CA SER A 217 -7.52 -2.51 6.27
C SER A 217 -6.22 -1.81 5.89
N VAL A 218 -5.53 -1.15 6.83
CA VAL A 218 -4.27 -0.47 6.57
C VAL A 218 -3.16 -1.07 7.42
N SER A 219 -2.11 -1.54 6.78
CA SER A 219 -0.99 -2.20 7.45
C SER A 219 0.35 -1.56 7.06
N LEU A 220 1.36 -1.77 7.90
CA LEU A 220 2.73 -1.34 7.64
C LEU A 220 3.56 -2.60 7.41
N ILE A 221 4.17 -2.70 6.24
CA ILE A 221 4.93 -3.86 5.80
C ILE A 221 6.39 -3.47 5.66
N ASN A 222 7.30 -4.35 6.09
CA ASN A 222 8.72 -4.23 5.79
C ASN A 222 9.01 -4.99 4.48
N THR A 223 9.24 -4.25 3.40
CA THR A 223 9.34 -4.81 2.04
C THR A 223 10.63 -5.61 1.82
N VAL A 224 11.65 -5.43 2.67
CA VAL A 224 12.95 -6.11 2.55
C VAL A 224 12.92 -7.52 3.13
N THR A 225 11.91 -7.81 3.97
CA THR A 225 11.72 -9.10 4.63
C THR A 225 10.65 -9.97 3.98
N THR A 226 10.08 -9.52 2.87
CA THR A 226 8.92 -10.15 2.23
C THR A 226 9.26 -10.72 0.87
N GLY A 227 8.34 -11.48 0.29
CA GLY A 227 8.39 -11.96 -1.09
C GLY A 227 7.07 -11.69 -1.81
N ASN A 228 6.96 -12.15 -3.04
CA ASN A 228 5.78 -11.93 -3.88
C ASN A 228 5.19 -13.27 -4.35
N ILE A 229 3.91 -13.25 -4.67
CA ILE A 229 3.25 -14.29 -5.46
C ILE A 229 2.77 -13.62 -6.74
N GLU A 230 3.14 -14.18 -7.89
CA GLU A 230 2.65 -13.76 -9.18
C GLU A 230 2.05 -14.97 -9.89
N GLY A 231 0.93 -14.80 -10.56
CA GLY A 231 0.35 -15.90 -11.27
C GLY A 231 -0.45 -15.52 -12.49
N THR A 232 -0.77 -16.54 -13.26
CA THR A 232 -1.61 -16.44 -14.45
C THR A 232 -2.83 -17.33 -14.29
N ILE A 233 -3.95 -16.91 -14.89
CA ILE A 233 -5.15 -17.73 -15.05
C ILE A 233 -5.19 -18.22 -16.50
N ASP A 234 -5.23 -19.53 -16.72
CA ASP A 234 -5.39 -20.10 -18.06
C ASP A 234 -6.69 -19.60 -18.70
N THR A 235 -6.65 -19.32 -20.00
CA THR A 235 -7.82 -18.78 -20.73
C THR A 235 -9.05 -19.68 -20.65
N ALA A 236 -8.87 -21.00 -20.58
CA ALA A 236 -9.96 -21.96 -20.43
C ALA A 236 -10.52 -21.93 -19.00
N THR A 237 -9.66 -21.84 -17.99
CA THR A 237 -10.04 -21.64 -16.58
C THR A 237 -10.84 -20.33 -16.43
N PHE A 238 -10.31 -19.22 -16.96
CA PHE A 238 -10.96 -17.91 -16.98
C PHE A 238 -12.35 -17.95 -17.64
N SER A 239 -12.42 -18.55 -18.84
CA SER A 239 -13.66 -18.61 -19.63
C SER A 239 -14.71 -19.55 -19.05
N THR A 240 -14.30 -20.58 -18.32
CA THR A 240 -15.23 -21.55 -17.72
C THR A 240 -15.81 -21.05 -16.41
N CYS A 241 -15.00 -20.30 -15.63
CA CYS A 241 -15.52 -19.64 -14.45
C CYS A 241 -16.57 -18.59 -14.84
N HIS A 242 -16.26 -17.76 -15.84
CA HIS A 242 -17.14 -16.69 -16.28
C HIS A 242 -18.37 -17.21 -17.05
N PRO A 243 -19.61 -17.01 -16.56
CA PRO A 243 -20.79 -17.24 -17.38
C PRO A 243 -20.81 -16.18 -18.49
N GLN A 244 -20.70 -16.59 -19.75
CA GLN A 244 -20.55 -15.71 -20.94
C GLN A 244 -21.65 -14.64 -21.13
N GLU A 245 -22.73 -14.69 -20.35
CA GLU A 245 -23.86 -13.75 -20.41
C GLU A 245 -23.90 -12.76 -19.23
N ASP A 246 -23.02 -12.90 -18.22
CA ASP A 246 -23.00 -12.04 -17.03
C ASP A 246 -21.84 -11.04 -17.06
N LEU A 247 -22.14 -9.83 -17.55
CA LEU A 247 -21.19 -8.71 -17.57
C LEU A 247 -20.82 -8.17 -16.18
N THR A 248 -21.46 -8.67 -15.11
CA THR A 248 -21.19 -8.26 -13.72
C THR A 248 -20.28 -9.23 -12.98
N SER A 249 -19.85 -10.32 -13.63
CA SER A 249 -18.91 -11.28 -13.06
C SER A 249 -17.54 -10.66 -12.85
N VAL A 250 -17.09 -10.67 -11.59
CA VAL A 250 -15.80 -10.12 -11.18
C VAL A 250 -14.86 -11.26 -10.84
N GLN A 251 -13.65 -11.19 -11.39
CA GLN A 251 -12.61 -12.19 -11.20
C GLN A 251 -11.53 -11.74 -10.23
N SER A 252 -11.23 -12.59 -9.26
CA SER A 252 -10.24 -12.30 -8.25
C SER A 252 -9.60 -13.58 -7.72
N VAL A 253 -8.41 -13.41 -7.15
CA VAL A 253 -7.74 -14.45 -6.37
C VAL A 253 -7.70 -13.99 -4.92
N TYR A 254 -8.05 -14.88 -4.00
CA TYR A 254 -8.05 -14.64 -2.56
C TYR A 254 -6.95 -15.45 -1.91
N LEU A 255 -6.21 -14.84 -0.99
CA LEU A 255 -5.12 -15.49 -0.28
C LEU A 255 -5.57 -15.86 1.13
N TYR A 256 -5.41 -17.11 1.51
CA TYR A 256 -5.80 -17.67 2.80
C TYR A 256 -4.60 -18.28 3.52
N ASN A 257 -4.74 -18.47 4.84
CA ASN A 257 -3.83 -19.31 5.60
C ASN A 257 -3.80 -20.75 5.03
N SER A 258 -2.64 -21.41 5.07
CA SER A 258 -2.44 -22.77 4.51
C SER A 258 -3.31 -23.86 5.14
N ASN A 259 -3.91 -23.61 6.31
CA ASN A 259 -4.84 -24.55 6.96
C ASN A 259 -6.29 -24.44 6.46
N VAL A 260 -6.62 -23.45 5.61
CA VAL A 260 -7.97 -23.27 5.07
C VAL A 260 -8.11 -24.10 3.80
N ALA A 261 -8.91 -25.17 3.87
CA ALA A 261 -9.28 -25.98 2.70
C ALA A 261 -10.27 -25.23 1.80
N GLN A 262 -10.29 -25.56 0.50
CA GLN A 262 -11.11 -24.87 -0.51
C GLN A 262 -12.58 -24.78 -0.12
N GLU A 263 -13.18 -25.85 0.42
CA GLU A 263 -14.59 -25.85 0.81
C GLU A 263 -14.93 -24.89 1.96
N ASN A 264 -13.92 -24.39 2.68
CA ASN A 264 -14.06 -23.45 3.79
C ASN A 264 -13.57 -22.04 3.46
N MET A 265 -13.08 -21.79 2.24
CA MET A 265 -12.63 -20.46 1.83
C MET A 265 -13.83 -19.52 1.70
N ALA A 266 -13.95 -18.60 2.67
CA ALA A 266 -15.08 -17.68 2.79
C ALA A 266 -14.81 -16.32 2.13
N PRO A 267 -15.83 -15.56 1.72
CA PRO A 267 -15.67 -14.19 1.23
C PRO A 267 -15.20 -13.23 2.34
N ILE A 268 -14.83 -12.01 1.95
CA ILE A 268 -14.41 -10.94 2.88
C ILE A 268 -15.52 -10.59 3.88
N GLY A 269 -16.71 -10.24 3.39
CA GLY A 269 -17.88 -9.95 4.23
C GLY A 269 -18.44 -11.21 4.91
N GLY A 270 -19.33 -11.06 5.88
CA GLY A 270 -20.05 -12.19 6.49
C GLY A 270 -19.49 -12.69 7.82
N SER A 271 -20.17 -13.67 8.41
CA SER A 271 -19.85 -14.23 9.74
C SER A 271 -18.85 -15.39 9.74
N ASP A 272 -18.47 -15.93 8.57
CA ASP A 272 -17.51 -17.04 8.48
C ASP A 272 -16.12 -16.68 9.00
N GLU A 273 -15.50 -17.60 9.75
CA GLU A 273 -14.18 -17.36 10.38
C GLU A 273 -12.99 -17.49 9.41
N SER A 274 -13.13 -18.27 8.34
CA SER A 274 -12.04 -18.56 7.38
C SER A 274 -11.89 -17.46 6.32
N LYS A 275 -11.68 -16.23 6.78
CA LYS A 275 -11.52 -15.04 5.93
C LYS A 275 -10.20 -15.04 5.16
N PRO A 276 -10.18 -14.45 3.96
CA PRO A 276 -8.95 -14.20 3.24
C PRO A 276 -8.09 -13.19 4.02
N LEU A 277 -6.77 -13.33 3.92
CA LEU A 277 -5.81 -12.36 4.42
C LEU A 277 -5.80 -11.09 3.55
N THR A 278 -5.93 -11.27 2.24
CA THR A 278 -6.02 -10.23 1.21
C THR A 278 -6.54 -10.84 -0.11
N SER A 279 -6.77 -10.01 -1.13
CA SER A 279 -7.22 -10.39 -2.47
C SER A 279 -6.47 -9.63 -3.56
N ALA A 280 -6.40 -10.20 -4.75
CA ALA A 280 -5.84 -9.58 -5.94
C ALA A 280 -6.85 -9.66 -7.09
N SER A 281 -7.00 -8.55 -7.83
CA SER A 281 -7.79 -8.54 -9.06
C SER A 281 -7.06 -9.31 -10.17
N VAL A 282 -7.85 -9.93 -11.04
CA VAL A 282 -7.36 -10.63 -12.22
C VAL A 282 -7.50 -9.71 -13.42
N ASN A 283 -6.38 -9.28 -13.98
CA ASN A 283 -6.34 -8.30 -15.07
C ASN A 283 -5.66 -8.88 -16.31
N TRP A 284 -6.09 -8.45 -17.50
CA TRP A 284 -5.41 -8.80 -18.74
C TRP A 284 -4.07 -8.06 -18.84
N ASN A 285 -2.99 -8.81 -19.03
CA ASN A 285 -1.67 -8.26 -19.29
C ASN A 285 -1.35 -8.38 -20.79
N GLU A 286 -1.36 -7.24 -21.50
CA GLU A 286 -1.09 -7.18 -22.94
C GLU A 286 0.30 -7.70 -23.33
N SER A 287 1.32 -7.47 -22.48
CA SER A 287 2.69 -7.88 -22.76
C SER A 287 2.88 -9.39 -22.66
N LEU A 288 2.18 -10.03 -21.73
CA LEU A 288 2.23 -11.47 -21.51
C LEU A 288 1.13 -12.23 -22.28
N ALA A 289 0.16 -11.52 -22.85
CA ALA A 289 -1.05 -12.08 -23.45
C ALA A 289 -1.74 -13.11 -22.53
N ALA A 290 -1.87 -12.75 -21.25
CA ALA A 290 -2.42 -13.61 -20.21
C ALA A 290 -3.18 -12.81 -19.16
N TYR A 291 -4.14 -13.44 -18.51
CA TYR A 291 -4.75 -12.91 -17.28
C TYR A 291 -3.79 -13.12 -16.11
N THR A 292 -3.45 -12.05 -15.41
CA THR A 292 -2.46 -12.05 -14.34
C THR A 292 -3.05 -11.54 -13.03
N PHE A 293 -2.51 -12.04 -11.92
CA PHE A 293 -2.72 -11.50 -10.58
C PHE A 293 -1.39 -11.46 -9.83
N SER A 294 -1.31 -10.64 -8.79
CA SER A 294 -0.12 -10.55 -7.96
C SER A 294 -0.46 -10.17 -6.52
N PHE A 295 0.24 -10.79 -5.58
CA PHE A 295 0.32 -10.38 -4.17
C PHE A 295 1.75 -9.95 -3.90
N GLY A 296 1.94 -8.66 -3.58
CA GLY A 296 3.25 -8.14 -3.20
C GLY A 296 3.47 -8.18 -1.71
N PHE A 297 4.74 -8.03 -1.33
CA PHE A 297 5.16 -7.80 0.05
C PHE A 297 4.58 -8.78 1.08
N MET A 298 4.43 -10.05 0.69
CA MET A 298 3.93 -11.12 1.55
C MET A 298 5.01 -11.61 2.51
N GLU A 299 4.63 -11.81 3.78
CA GLU A 299 5.53 -12.46 4.75
C GLU A 299 5.94 -13.87 4.27
N PRO A 300 7.17 -14.33 4.55
CA PRO A 300 7.58 -15.69 4.21
C PRO A 300 6.71 -16.73 4.93
N GLY A 301 6.16 -17.67 4.18
CA GLY A 301 5.19 -18.61 4.71
C GLY A 301 4.59 -19.53 3.65
N SER A 302 3.66 -20.38 4.07
CA SER A 302 2.85 -21.21 3.17
C SER A 302 1.40 -20.74 3.21
N TYR A 303 0.81 -20.58 2.02
CA TYR A 303 -0.52 -20.03 1.81
C TYR A 303 -1.33 -20.88 0.85
N ASN A 304 -2.66 -20.77 0.95
CA ASN A 304 -3.57 -21.32 -0.05
C ASN A 304 -4.23 -20.17 -0.81
N LEU A 305 -4.44 -20.33 -2.11
CA LEU A 305 -5.06 -19.34 -2.97
C LEU A 305 -6.37 -19.90 -3.51
N GLY A 306 -7.43 -19.11 -3.49
CA GLY A 306 -8.72 -19.43 -4.09
C GLY A 306 -9.04 -18.48 -5.23
N TYR A 307 -9.23 -19.01 -6.43
CA TYR A 307 -9.65 -18.25 -7.61
C TYR A 307 -11.17 -18.29 -7.76
N THR A 308 -11.77 -17.14 -8.11
CA THR A 308 -13.21 -16.99 -8.30
C THR A 308 -13.55 -15.99 -9.41
N CYS A 309 -14.76 -16.11 -9.93
CA CYS A 309 -15.43 -15.20 -10.86
C CYS A 309 -16.75 -14.67 -10.29
N THR A 310 -16.91 -14.81 -8.97
CA THR A 310 -18.10 -14.40 -8.19
C THR A 310 -17.73 -13.36 -7.12
N ALA A 311 -16.62 -12.65 -7.33
CA ALA A 311 -16.06 -11.74 -6.34
C ALA A 311 -16.98 -10.54 -6.05
N GLN A 312 -17.90 -10.17 -6.96
CA GLN A 312 -18.93 -9.16 -6.71
C GLN A 312 -19.90 -9.52 -5.57
N PHE A 313 -19.91 -10.79 -5.15
CA PHE A 313 -20.71 -11.26 -4.03
C PHE A 313 -19.91 -11.38 -2.74
N ASP A 314 -18.72 -10.81 -2.64
CA ASP A 314 -17.88 -10.92 -1.44
C ASP A 314 -18.06 -9.77 -0.42
N GLY A 315 -18.87 -8.77 -0.79
CA GLY A 315 -19.14 -7.59 0.02
C GLY A 315 -19.98 -7.86 1.28
N GLY A 316 -20.12 -6.82 2.09
CA GLY A 316 -20.82 -6.85 3.39
C GLY A 316 -19.95 -6.35 4.54
N GLU A 317 -20.55 -6.21 5.72
CA GLU A 317 -19.79 -5.98 6.94
C GLU A 317 -19.20 -7.31 7.43
N GLU A 318 -17.94 -7.29 7.88
CA GLU A 318 -17.37 -8.43 8.60
C GLU A 318 -18.22 -8.73 9.84
N ASN A 319 -18.40 -10.02 10.14
CA ASN A 319 -19.16 -10.51 11.30
C ASN A 319 -20.68 -10.20 11.28
N HIS A 320 -21.25 -9.85 10.12
CA HIS A 320 -22.68 -9.61 9.94
C HIS A 320 -23.26 -10.46 8.81
N ASP A 321 -24.42 -11.07 9.04
CA ASP A 321 -25.15 -11.82 8.01
C ASP A 321 -26.17 -10.95 7.26
N PRO A 322 -26.44 -11.21 5.96
CA PRO A 322 -25.73 -12.11 5.05
C PRO A 322 -24.91 -11.37 3.99
N VAL A 323 -23.79 -11.98 3.63
CA VAL A 323 -23.12 -11.78 2.33
C VAL A 323 -24.10 -12.10 1.21
N ALA A 324 -23.95 -11.45 0.06
CA ALA A 324 -24.76 -11.79 -1.11
C ALA A 324 -24.63 -13.30 -1.42
N ALA A 325 -25.75 -14.01 -1.51
CA ALA A 325 -25.74 -15.41 -1.91
C ALA A 325 -25.16 -15.51 -3.35
N GLY A 326 -24.10 -16.29 -3.52
CA GLY A 326 -23.48 -16.47 -4.85
C GLY A 326 -21.96 -16.58 -4.84
N PHE A 327 -21.27 -16.19 -3.76
CA PHE A 327 -19.83 -16.36 -3.67
C PHE A 327 -19.43 -17.84 -3.66
N SER A 328 -18.43 -18.19 -4.47
CA SER A 328 -17.83 -19.53 -4.49
C SER A 328 -16.38 -19.48 -4.97
N ILE A 329 -15.51 -20.31 -4.40
CA ILE A 329 -14.17 -20.55 -4.95
C ILE A 329 -14.26 -21.61 -6.04
N TYR A 330 -13.92 -21.22 -7.26
CA TYR A 330 -13.98 -22.06 -8.46
C TYR A 330 -12.81 -23.04 -8.51
N ASP A 331 -11.59 -22.56 -8.26
CA ASP A 331 -10.39 -23.38 -8.23
C ASP A 331 -9.45 -22.94 -7.10
N SER A 332 -8.56 -23.82 -6.64
CA SER A 332 -7.63 -23.51 -5.56
C SER A 332 -6.22 -24.06 -5.78
N GLN A 333 -5.25 -23.33 -5.25
CA GLN A 333 -3.85 -23.74 -5.20
C GLN A 333 -3.43 -23.83 -3.73
N SER A 334 -2.88 -24.97 -3.33
CA SER A 334 -2.48 -25.22 -1.93
C SER A 334 -0.96 -25.21 -1.79
N ASP A 335 -0.49 -24.93 -0.57
CA ASP A 335 0.93 -24.96 -0.19
C ASP A 335 1.85 -24.04 -1.03
N VAL A 336 1.32 -22.89 -1.47
CA VAL A 336 2.09 -21.88 -2.18
C VAL A 336 3.06 -21.22 -1.19
N THR A 337 4.36 -21.42 -1.42
CA THR A 337 5.42 -21.01 -0.49
C THR A 337 6.04 -19.68 -0.90
N VAL A 338 5.96 -18.68 -0.03
CA VAL A 338 6.64 -17.38 -0.17
C VAL A 338 7.99 -17.41 0.54
N ALA A 339 9.01 -16.87 -0.12
CA ALA A 339 10.34 -16.70 0.44
C ALA A 339 10.83 -15.26 0.23
N VAL A 340 11.67 -14.77 1.15
CA VAL A 340 12.23 -13.41 1.12
C VAL A 340 12.89 -13.11 -0.23
N GLY A 341 12.49 -12.00 -0.87
CA GLY A 341 13.04 -11.52 -2.13
C GLY A 341 12.83 -12.46 -3.32
N LYS A 342 11.76 -13.26 -3.31
CA LYS A 342 11.39 -14.18 -4.39
C LYS A 342 9.99 -13.92 -4.92
N ASP A 343 9.84 -14.07 -6.23
CA ASP A 343 8.54 -14.12 -6.90
C ASP A 343 8.14 -15.58 -7.08
N THR A 344 7.11 -15.99 -6.36
CA THR A 344 6.55 -17.34 -6.43
C THR A 344 5.54 -17.39 -7.56
N LYS A 345 5.74 -18.30 -8.53
CA LYS A 345 4.87 -18.42 -9.70
C LYS A 345 3.74 -19.41 -9.46
N VAL A 346 2.51 -18.99 -9.74
CA VAL A 346 1.29 -19.81 -9.62
C VAL A 346 0.55 -19.83 -10.95
N LEU A 347 -0.06 -20.97 -11.29
CA LEU A 347 -0.93 -21.13 -12.46
C LEU A 347 -2.24 -21.75 -12.01
N PHE A 348 -3.34 -21.13 -12.41
CA PHE A 348 -4.71 -21.67 -12.33
C PHE A 348 -5.20 -22.09 -13.72
#